data_AF-A0A1J9PEG2-F1
#
_entry.id   AF-A0A1J9PEG2-F1
#
_cell.length_a   1.000
_cell.length_b   1.000
_cell.length_c   1.000
_cell.angle_alpha   90.00
_cell.angle_beta   90.00
_cell.angle_gamma   90.00
#
_symmetry.space_group_name_H-M   'P 1'
#
loop_
_entity.id
_entity.type
_entity.pdbx_description
1 polymer ?
#
loop_
_entity_poly.entity_id
_entity_poly.type
_entity_poly.pdbx_seq_one_letter_code
_entity_poly.pdbx_strand_id
1 'polypeptide(L)'
;MTLPILPTSRVTLSPSPLTPAAFRPFGTAISSPLPAALTRAPAASALPSLSNASFSPSDLPPPILANESTSLVYNPISVFQNNYDQCKSAEDHGRGNTKGKDGVPRMTMFACFPRTLRRGGGQGRKSGRGLLDVTVLERHPYTTQTFIPLGVPAAMDKRAQGKGNIALSTGSRASHNDSDDDSPIAPSYVVIVAPSLHGQTAPATVVNAQGLKEHVLIHDPPDLRNVKAFIAHGGQAVTYGAGTWHSPMAVVGRRRVDFVVVQFANGVADDDCQKVGFGEGLVVEVDVDVDIREMEEYEDEVAKL
;
A
#
# COMPACT_ATOMS: atom_id res chain seq x y z
N MET A 1 19.01 14.91 -1.34
CA MET A 1 19.09 14.90 0.14
C MET A 1 19.83 13.67 0.58
N THR A 2 20.68 13.82 1.58
CA THR A 2 21.34 12.70 2.27
C THR A 2 20.31 11.99 3.15
N LEU A 3 20.25 10.66 3.11
CA LEU A 3 19.27 9.88 3.87
C LEU A 3 19.72 9.77 5.34
N PRO A 4 18.95 10.29 6.31
CA PRO A 4 19.26 10.12 7.72
C PRO A 4 19.00 8.69 8.17
N ILE A 5 19.99 8.06 8.80
CA ILE A 5 19.90 6.68 9.29
C ILE A 5 19.63 6.69 10.79
N LEU A 6 18.50 6.12 11.20
CA LEU A 6 18.16 5.95 12.61
C LEU A 6 18.87 4.72 13.20
N PRO A 7 19.48 4.84 14.40
CA PRO A 7 20.10 3.71 15.09
C PRO A 7 19.01 2.75 15.55
N THR A 8 18.84 1.65 14.82
CA THR A 8 17.74 0.72 15.00
C THR A 8 18.23 -0.71 14.84
N SER A 9 17.75 -1.59 15.71
CA SER A 9 17.92 -3.04 15.55
C SER A 9 16.95 -3.59 14.50
N ARG A 10 17.32 -4.71 13.89
CA ARG A 10 16.46 -5.43 12.95
C ARG A 10 15.08 -5.73 13.56
N VAL A 11 14.02 -5.39 12.84
CA VAL A 11 12.63 -5.76 13.18
C VAL A 11 12.11 -6.72 12.12
N THR A 12 11.51 -7.83 12.55
CA THR A 12 10.85 -8.79 11.64
C THR A 12 9.34 -8.69 11.79
N LEU A 13 8.62 -8.60 10.68
CA LEU A 13 7.18 -8.41 10.60
C LEU A 13 6.53 -9.54 9.83
N SER A 14 5.48 -10.12 10.39
CA SER A 14 4.58 -10.99 9.66
C SER A 14 3.36 -10.15 9.23
N PRO A 15 3.09 -10.00 7.92
CA PRO A 15 2.00 -9.17 7.44
C PRO A 15 0.64 -9.82 7.73
N SER A 16 -0.33 -8.99 8.10
CA SER A 16 -1.75 -9.39 8.23
C SER A 16 -2.57 -8.91 7.03
N PRO A 17 -3.76 -9.47 6.73
CA PRO A 17 -4.64 -8.94 5.69
C PRO A 17 -4.95 -7.45 5.92
N LEU A 18 -4.91 -6.65 4.86
CA LEU A 18 -5.35 -5.26 4.92
C LEU A 18 -6.87 -5.22 5.18
N THR A 19 -7.26 -4.63 6.31
CA THR A 19 -8.67 -4.38 6.63
C THR A 19 -8.88 -2.94 7.05
N PRO A 20 -10.08 -2.38 6.81
CA PRO A 20 -10.42 -1.02 7.26
C PRO A 20 -10.19 -0.80 8.75
N ALA A 21 -10.60 -1.76 9.59
CA ALA A 21 -10.46 -1.67 11.04
C ALA A 21 -8.98 -1.67 11.48
N ALA A 22 -8.17 -2.56 10.90
CA ALA A 22 -6.75 -2.67 11.29
C ALA A 22 -5.90 -1.51 10.76
N PHE A 23 -6.29 -0.89 9.65
CA PHE A 23 -5.56 0.22 9.03
C PHE A 23 -5.95 1.61 9.56
N ARG A 24 -7.11 1.72 10.23
CA ARG A 24 -7.67 2.98 10.76
C ARG A 24 -6.67 3.90 11.50
N PRO A 25 -5.72 3.41 12.32
CA PRO A 25 -4.77 4.29 13.01
C PRO A 25 -3.77 5.00 12.08
N PHE A 26 -3.63 4.52 10.84
CA PHE A 26 -2.62 4.96 9.87
C PHE A 26 -3.24 5.72 8.69
N GLY A 27 -4.57 5.69 8.57
CA GLY A 27 -5.31 6.25 7.45
C GLY A 27 -6.53 5.41 7.11
N THR A 28 -6.85 5.28 5.81
CA THR A 28 -8.06 4.61 5.33
C THR A 28 -7.71 3.50 4.35
N ALA A 29 -8.15 2.27 4.63
CA ALA A 29 -8.17 1.21 3.63
C ALA A 29 -9.52 1.22 2.92
N ILE A 30 -9.49 1.41 1.60
CA ILE A 30 -10.65 1.56 0.75
C ILE A 30 -10.86 0.24 0.02
N SER A 31 -12.06 -0.32 0.09
CA SER A 31 -12.45 -1.50 -0.68
C SER A 31 -13.94 -1.44 -0.96
N SER A 32 -14.38 -2.12 -2.02
CA SER A 32 -15.81 -2.23 -2.30
C SER A 32 -16.49 -2.98 -1.15
N PRO A 33 -17.52 -2.41 -0.50
CA PRO A 33 -18.33 -3.14 0.48
C PRO A 33 -19.32 -4.09 -0.21
N LEU A 34 -19.42 -4.06 -1.53
CA LEU A 34 -20.39 -4.84 -2.30
C LEU A 34 -19.83 -6.20 -2.71
N PRO A 35 -20.63 -7.28 -2.65
CA PRO A 35 -20.24 -8.57 -3.21
C PRO A 35 -19.91 -8.46 -4.70
N ALA A 36 -18.86 -9.14 -5.15
CA ALA A 36 -18.44 -9.12 -6.56
C ALA A 36 -19.52 -9.64 -7.54
N ALA A 37 -20.44 -10.49 -7.04
CA ALA A 37 -21.54 -11.04 -7.83
C ALA A 37 -22.76 -10.09 -7.95
N LEU A 38 -22.75 -8.93 -7.27
CA LEU A 38 -23.87 -8.00 -7.29
C LEU A 38 -23.91 -7.24 -8.62
N THR A 39 -24.89 -7.56 -9.47
CA THR A 39 -25.04 -6.98 -10.82
C THR A 39 -26.18 -5.97 -10.94
N ARG A 40 -26.96 -5.76 -9.88
CA ARG A 40 -28.09 -4.81 -9.84
C ARG A 40 -28.05 -3.98 -8.57
N ALA A 41 -28.40 -2.72 -8.69
CA ALA A 41 -28.56 -1.84 -7.54
C ALA A 41 -29.63 -2.41 -6.59
N PRO A 42 -29.36 -2.49 -5.27
CA PRO A 42 -30.35 -2.84 -4.27
C PRO A 42 -31.50 -1.82 -4.23
N ALA A 43 -32.67 -2.26 -3.78
CA ALA A 43 -33.82 -1.37 -3.58
C ALA A 43 -33.49 -0.30 -2.53
N ALA A 44 -34.11 0.89 -2.66
CA ALA A 44 -33.91 2.01 -1.74
C ALA A 44 -34.15 1.63 -0.25
N SER A 45 -35.08 0.71 0.00
CA SER A 45 -35.38 0.19 1.33
C SER A 45 -34.26 -0.64 1.96
N ALA A 46 -33.34 -1.17 1.16
CA ALA A 46 -32.21 -1.99 1.62
C ALA A 46 -30.93 -1.17 1.88
N LEU A 47 -30.87 0.10 1.45
CA LEU A 47 -29.66 0.95 1.58
C LEU A 47 -29.20 1.15 3.03
N PRO A 48 -30.08 1.34 4.03
CA PRO A 48 -29.65 1.44 5.43
C PRO A 48 -29.00 0.16 5.97
N SER A 49 -29.20 -0.99 5.30
CA SER A 49 -28.54 -2.25 5.65
C SER A 49 -27.22 -2.45 4.90
N LEU A 50 -26.91 -1.61 3.90
CA LEU A 50 -25.63 -1.60 3.18
C LEU A 50 -24.59 -0.72 3.86
N SER A 51 -24.98 0.11 4.83
CA SER A 51 -24.05 0.59 5.83
C SER A 51 -23.65 -0.59 6.73
N ASN A 52 -22.51 -1.21 6.40
CA ASN A 52 -21.82 -2.27 7.15
C ASN A 52 -22.29 -3.73 6.97
N ALA A 53 -21.73 -4.40 5.98
CA ALA A 53 -21.49 -5.86 6.07
C ALA A 53 -20.01 -6.23 6.36
N SER A 54 -19.05 -5.30 6.17
CA SER A 54 -17.60 -5.61 6.26
C SER A 54 -16.74 -4.54 6.96
N PHE A 55 -17.36 -3.47 7.44
CA PHE A 55 -16.71 -2.31 8.05
C PHE A 55 -17.27 -2.14 9.47
N SER A 56 -16.46 -1.68 10.41
CA SER A 56 -16.93 -1.43 11.78
C SER A 56 -18.06 -0.37 11.76
N PRO A 57 -19.10 -0.46 12.64
CA PRO A 57 -20.41 0.14 12.41
C PRO A 57 -20.55 1.67 12.31
N SER A 58 -19.49 2.49 12.33
CA SER A 58 -19.63 3.90 12.76
C SER A 58 -19.30 5.01 11.76
N ASP A 59 -18.67 4.77 10.60
CA ASP A 59 -18.01 5.90 9.89
C ASP A 59 -18.42 6.14 8.44
N LEU A 60 -18.99 5.16 7.73
CA LEU A 60 -19.46 5.37 6.35
C LEU A 60 -20.98 5.58 6.34
N PRO A 61 -21.49 6.69 5.81
CA PRO A 61 -22.94 6.90 5.69
C PRO A 61 -23.56 5.86 4.76
N PRO A 62 -24.86 5.54 4.92
CA PRO A 62 -25.57 4.71 3.96
C PRO A 62 -25.40 5.26 2.53
N PRO A 63 -25.18 4.40 1.53
CA PRO A 63 -25.01 4.87 0.17
C PRO A 63 -26.30 5.49 -0.35
N ILE A 64 -26.17 6.46 -1.25
CA ILE A 64 -27.31 7.04 -1.97
C ILE A 64 -27.42 6.42 -3.36
N LEU A 65 -28.66 6.23 -3.83
CA LEU A 65 -28.91 5.90 -5.23
C LEU A 65 -28.67 7.14 -6.08
N ALA A 66 -27.89 6.96 -7.15
CA ALA A 66 -27.61 7.98 -8.15
C ALA A 66 -27.78 7.39 -9.55
N ASN A 67 -27.64 8.25 -10.58
CA ASN A 67 -27.74 7.87 -11.99
C ASN A 67 -29.02 7.08 -12.28
N GLU A 68 -30.18 7.65 -11.95
CA GLU A 68 -31.48 6.99 -12.15
C GLU A 68 -31.59 5.62 -11.45
N SER A 69 -31.01 5.50 -10.25
CA SER A 69 -30.95 4.27 -9.44
C SER A 69 -30.08 3.15 -10.01
N THR A 70 -29.15 3.47 -10.91
CA THR A 70 -28.18 2.49 -11.45
C THR A 70 -26.81 2.53 -10.74
N SER A 71 -26.58 3.53 -9.87
CA SER A 71 -25.33 3.68 -9.12
C SER A 71 -25.58 3.79 -7.62
N LEU A 72 -24.68 3.19 -6.82
CA LEU A 72 -24.58 3.43 -5.38
C LEU A 72 -23.38 4.33 -5.11
N VAL A 73 -23.64 5.48 -4.50
CA VAL A 73 -22.59 6.45 -4.15
C VAL A 73 -22.33 6.40 -2.65
N TYR A 74 -21.12 5.98 -2.29
CA TYR A 74 -20.57 6.09 -0.95
C TYR A 74 -19.77 7.39 -0.87
N ASN A 75 -20.13 8.30 0.03
CA ASN A 75 -19.45 9.59 0.15
C ASN A 75 -19.47 10.11 1.59
N PRO A 76 -18.30 10.42 2.20
CA PRO A 76 -16.95 10.16 1.70
C PRO A 76 -16.51 8.70 1.92
N ILE A 77 -15.62 8.17 1.08
CA ILE A 77 -14.93 6.87 1.30
C ILE A 77 -13.50 7.01 1.86
N SER A 78 -12.96 8.23 1.85
CA SER A 78 -11.68 8.62 2.42
C SER A 78 -11.65 10.14 2.58
N VAL A 79 -10.63 10.67 3.27
CA VAL A 79 -10.46 12.11 3.52
C VAL A 79 -9.23 12.61 2.79
N PHE A 80 -9.37 13.75 2.12
CA PHE A 80 -8.24 14.52 1.58
C PHE A 80 -7.79 15.55 2.61
N GLN A 81 -6.52 15.51 2.97
CA GLN A 81 -5.93 16.46 3.91
C GLN A 81 -4.82 17.27 3.22
N ASN A 82 -4.90 18.60 3.35
CA ASN A 82 -3.94 19.57 2.85
C ASN A 82 -3.65 20.57 3.96
N ASN A 83 -2.50 20.42 4.60
CA ASN A 83 -2.03 21.18 5.75
C ASN A 83 -0.76 21.98 5.42
N TYR A 84 -0.51 22.30 4.14
CA TYR A 84 0.70 23.03 3.75
C TYR A 84 0.72 24.48 4.30
N ASP A 85 -0.42 24.99 4.74
CA ASP A 85 -0.54 26.23 5.53
C ASP A 85 0.20 26.16 6.88
N GLN A 86 0.44 24.95 7.39
CA GLN A 86 1.19 24.69 8.64
C GLN A 86 2.70 24.54 8.41
N CYS A 87 3.16 24.67 7.16
CA CYS A 87 4.56 24.49 6.83
C CYS A 87 5.41 25.70 7.24
N LYS A 88 6.55 25.46 7.90
CA LYS A 88 7.45 26.50 8.40
C LYS A 88 8.61 26.82 7.46
N SER A 89 8.80 26.06 6.38
CA SER A 89 9.91 26.21 5.42
C SER A 89 9.95 27.58 4.73
N ALA A 90 8.83 28.29 4.71
CA ALA A 90 8.70 29.65 4.20
C ALA A 90 9.49 30.70 5.02
N GLU A 91 9.79 30.42 6.29
CA GLU A 91 10.43 31.38 7.20
C GLU A 91 11.97 31.40 7.06
N ASP A 92 12.58 30.32 6.55
CA ASP A 92 14.04 30.08 6.64
C ASP A 92 14.82 30.44 5.35
N HIS A 93 14.13 30.84 4.28
CA HIS A 93 14.75 31.31 3.04
C HIS A 93 14.64 32.83 2.93
N GLY A 94 15.48 33.52 3.70
CA GLY A 94 15.53 34.97 3.79
C GLY A 94 15.62 35.69 2.44
N ARG A 95 14.48 36.10 1.90
CA ARG A 95 14.25 37.33 1.13
C ARG A 95 12.80 37.39 0.67
N GLY A 96 12.01 38.24 1.34
CA GLY A 96 10.76 38.79 0.83
C GLY A 96 9.57 37.84 0.84
N ASN A 97 8.52 38.24 1.57
CA ASN A 97 7.09 37.90 1.41
C ASN A 97 6.74 36.69 0.51
N THR A 98 7.28 35.52 0.80
CA THR A 98 6.88 34.26 0.16
C THR A 98 6.14 33.49 1.24
N LYS A 99 4.81 33.66 1.28
CA LYS A 99 3.95 32.68 1.95
C LYS A 99 4.38 31.29 1.48
N GLY A 100 4.46 30.33 2.40
CA GLY A 100 4.69 28.92 2.04
C GLY A 100 3.78 28.55 0.88
N LYS A 101 4.34 27.87 -0.13
CA LYS A 101 3.56 27.51 -1.31
C LYS A 101 2.43 26.61 -0.83
N ASP A 102 1.19 26.97 -1.17
CA ASP A 102 0.03 26.14 -0.89
C ASP A 102 0.19 24.79 -1.58
N GLY A 103 -0.27 23.73 -0.92
CA GLY A 103 -0.31 22.40 -1.52
C GLY A 103 -1.29 22.39 -2.69
N VAL A 104 -0.80 22.01 -3.87
CA VAL A 104 -1.63 21.84 -5.07
C VAL A 104 -1.97 20.37 -5.24
N PRO A 105 -3.24 19.99 -5.54
CA PRO A 105 -3.58 18.60 -5.78
C PRO A 105 -2.84 18.06 -7.00
N ARG A 106 -2.34 16.83 -6.87
CA ARG A 106 -1.62 16.09 -7.91
C ARG A 106 -2.24 14.71 -8.05
N MET A 107 -2.32 14.28 -9.31
CA MET A 107 -2.63 12.91 -9.68
C MET A 107 -1.45 12.38 -10.50
N THR A 108 -0.90 11.23 -10.12
CA THR A 108 0.32 10.69 -10.73
C THR A 108 0.17 9.19 -10.94
N MET A 109 0.81 8.64 -11.97
CA MET A 109 0.85 7.20 -12.21
C MET A 109 2.12 6.62 -11.62
N PHE A 110 2.00 5.54 -10.87
CA PHE A 110 3.13 4.73 -10.40
C PHE A 110 3.01 3.34 -11.01
N ALA A 111 3.90 2.99 -11.95
CA ALA A 111 4.05 1.62 -12.42
C ALA A 111 4.99 0.87 -11.47
N CYS A 112 4.43 0.08 -10.55
CA CYS A 112 5.20 -0.60 -9.50
C CYS A 112 5.47 -2.06 -9.87
N PHE A 113 6.74 -2.38 -10.10
CA PHE A 113 7.20 -3.74 -10.40
C PHE A 113 7.40 -4.56 -9.12
N PRO A 114 7.27 -5.90 -9.20
CA PRO A 114 7.53 -6.77 -8.06
C PRO A 114 8.93 -6.57 -7.46
N ARG A 115 9.00 -6.56 -6.13
CA ARG A 115 10.25 -6.47 -5.38
C ARG A 115 10.87 -7.86 -5.23
N THR A 116 12.19 -7.95 -5.40
CA THR A 116 12.96 -9.17 -5.14
C THR A 116 12.86 -9.57 -3.67
N LEU A 117 12.58 -10.85 -3.41
CA LEU A 117 12.51 -11.42 -2.08
C LEU A 117 13.74 -12.30 -1.81
N ARG A 118 14.34 -12.18 -0.62
CA ARG A 118 15.33 -13.16 -0.17
C ARG A 118 14.65 -14.46 0.24
N ARG A 119 15.31 -15.60 0.03
CA ARG A 119 14.78 -16.91 0.43
C ARG A 119 14.74 -17.03 1.96
N GLY A 120 13.56 -17.31 2.53
CA GLY A 120 13.43 -17.65 3.94
C GLY A 120 14.04 -19.02 4.21
N GLY A 121 14.90 -19.12 5.22
CA GLY A 121 15.59 -20.36 5.59
C GLY A 121 14.64 -21.40 6.18
N GLY A 122 14.04 -22.24 5.33
CA GLY A 122 13.33 -23.45 5.74
C GLY A 122 13.85 -24.65 4.94
N GLN A 123 14.42 -25.64 5.62
CA GLN A 123 14.73 -26.95 5.01
C GLN A 123 13.41 -27.66 4.69
N GLY A 124 12.96 -27.60 3.44
CA GLY A 124 11.79 -28.34 2.99
C GLY A 124 11.29 -27.93 1.61
N ARG A 125 10.76 -28.90 0.86
CA ARG A 125 10.24 -28.79 -0.51
C ARG A 125 8.81 -28.20 -0.54
N LYS A 126 8.54 -27.14 0.22
CA LYS A 126 7.30 -26.34 0.17
C LYS A 126 7.64 -24.95 -0.41
N SER A 127 6.70 -24.29 -1.07
CA SER A 127 6.93 -22.92 -1.58
C SER A 127 7.46 -22.05 -0.44
N GLY A 128 8.63 -21.47 -0.66
CA GLY A 128 9.42 -20.87 0.41
C GLY A 128 8.91 -19.49 0.72
N ARG A 129 8.58 -19.21 1.99
CA ARG A 129 8.32 -17.84 2.47
C ARG A 129 9.46 -16.93 2.03
N GLY A 130 9.15 -15.86 1.32
CA GLY A 130 10.09 -14.82 0.93
C GLY A 130 10.30 -13.80 2.05
N LEU A 131 11.46 -13.17 2.09
CA LEU A 131 11.78 -12.09 3.01
C LEU A 131 11.98 -10.81 2.19
N LEU A 132 11.12 -9.82 2.42
CA LEU A 132 11.24 -8.48 1.85
C LEU A 132 12.03 -7.58 2.81
N ASP A 133 13.21 -7.11 2.39
CA ASP A 133 13.96 -6.13 3.18
C ASP A 133 13.50 -4.71 2.84
N VAL A 134 13.21 -3.94 3.88
CA VAL A 134 12.76 -2.56 3.80
C VAL A 134 13.68 -1.69 4.65
N THR A 135 14.45 -0.85 3.99
CA THR A 135 15.49 -0.03 4.62
C THR A 135 15.10 1.44 4.75
N VAL A 136 13.95 1.84 4.24
CA VAL A 136 13.47 3.24 4.23
C VAL A 136 12.00 3.29 4.62
N LEU A 137 11.66 4.24 5.48
CA LEU A 137 10.30 4.74 5.66
C LEU A 137 10.29 6.21 5.24
N GLU A 138 9.19 6.62 4.64
CA GLU A 138 8.93 7.99 4.25
C GLU A 138 7.58 8.46 4.82
N ARG A 139 7.39 9.77 4.87
CA ARG A 139 6.12 10.37 5.24
C ARG A 139 5.87 11.65 4.45
N HIS A 140 4.60 12.01 4.36
CA HIS A 140 4.12 13.28 3.82
C HIS A 140 3.52 14.09 4.98
N PRO A 141 4.29 14.98 5.64
CA PRO A 141 3.88 15.60 6.90
C PRO A 141 2.57 16.40 6.81
N TYR A 142 2.33 17.02 5.66
CA TYR A 142 1.26 17.99 5.47
C TYR A 142 0.10 17.48 4.61
N THR A 143 0.13 16.24 4.14
CA THR A 143 -0.91 15.75 3.24
C THR A 143 -1.15 14.26 3.33
N THR A 144 -2.39 13.87 3.06
CA THR A 144 -2.71 12.47 2.73
C THR A 144 -2.12 12.08 1.39
N GLN A 145 -1.73 10.82 1.25
CA GLN A 145 -1.35 10.22 -0.04
C GLN A 145 -2.16 8.95 -0.26
N THR A 146 -2.84 8.87 -1.40
CA THR A 146 -3.72 7.74 -1.74
C THR A 146 -3.15 6.97 -2.92
N PHE A 147 -3.00 5.65 -2.79
CA PHE A 147 -2.66 4.73 -3.87
C PHE A 147 -3.88 3.89 -4.26
N ILE A 148 -4.27 3.96 -5.53
CA ILE A 148 -5.43 3.28 -6.10
C ILE A 148 -4.94 2.35 -7.22
N PRO A 149 -4.96 1.02 -7.04
CA PRO A 149 -4.53 0.10 -8.08
C PRO A 149 -5.46 0.15 -9.30
N LEU A 150 -4.89 0.01 -10.49
CA LEU A 150 -5.57 -0.06 -11.77
C LEU A 150 -5.42 -1.45 -12.40
N GLY A 151 -6.50 -1.93 -13.04
CA GLY A 151 -6.43 -3.10 -13.91
C GLY A 151 -6.07 -4.41 -13.19
N VAL A 152 -6.29 -4.48 -11.87
CA VAL A 152 -6.03 -5.67 -11.08
C VAL A 152 -7.35 -6.29 -10.61
N PRO A 153 -7.66 -7.55 -10.98
CA PRO A 153 -8.79 -8.25 -10.42
C PRO A 153 -8.67 -8.37 -8.90
N ALA A 154 -9.77 -8.22 -8.17
CA ALA A 154 -9.80 -8.62 -6.77
C ALA A 154 -9.40 -10.11 -6.66
N ALA A 155 -8.69 -10.49 -5.59
CA ALA A 155 -8.40 -11.90 -5.35
C ALA A 155 -9.73 -12.66 -5.29
N MET A 156 -9.94 -13.62 -6.19
CA MET A 156 -11.12 -14.48 -6.15
C MET A 156 -11.06 -15.30 -4.86
N ASP A 157 -12.11 -15.25 -4.04
CA ASP A 157 -12.23 -16.09 -2.85
C ASP A 157 -12.20 -17.57 -3.27
N LYS A 158 -11.06 -18.23 -3.05
CA LYS A 158 -10.88 -19.68 -3.31
C LYS A 158 -11.89 -20.56 -2.54
N ARG A 159 -12.65 -20.01 -1.59
CA ARG A 159 -13.67 -20.73 -0.80
C ARG A 159 -15.01 -20.94 -1.52
N ALA A 160 -15.29 -20.26 -2.64
CA ALA A 160 -16.58 -20.39 -3.34
C ALA A 160 -16.65 -21.56 -4.35
N GLN A 161 -15.53 -22.19 -4.70
CA GLN A 161 -15.49 -23.30 -5.67
C GLN A 161 -15.74 -24.71 -5.07
N GLY A 162 -16.33 -24.77 -3.88
CA GLY A 162 -16.67 -26.02 -3.20
C GLY A 162 -18.16 -26.27 -3.08
N LYS A 163 -18.93 -26.28 -4.18
CA LYS A 163 -20.23 -26.97 -4.41
C LYS A 163 -21.04 -26.27 -5.50
N GLY A 164 -21.08 -26.87 -6.68
CA GLY A 164 -21.93 -26.40 -7.79
C GLY A 164 -21.90 -27.33 -8.98
N ASN A 165 -22.31 -28.58 -8.81
CA ASN A 165 -22.68 -29.43 -9.93
C ASN A 165 -23.96 -28.89 -10.57
N ILE A 166 -23.89 -28.27 -11.75
CA ILE A 166 -24.85 -28.50 -12.84
C ILE A 166 -24.05 -28.54 -14.14
N ALA A 167 -24.03 -29.73 -14.73
CA ALA A 167 -23.48 -30.02 -16.02
C ALA A 167 -24.37 -29.44 -17.14
N LEU A 168 -23.73 -28.96 -18.22
CA LEU A 168 -24.23 -29.07 -19.58
C LEU A 168 -23.04 -29.41 -20.48
N SER A 169 -23.12 -30.59 -21.09
CA SER A 169 -22.02 -31.29 -21.77
C SER A 169 -21.74 -30.72 -23.16
N THR A 170 -20.51 -30.86 -23.66
CA THR A 170 -20.18 -31.73 -24.82
C THR A 170 -18.66 -31.71 -25.09
N GLY A 171 -18.05 -32.89 -25.23
CA GLY A 171 -16.82 -33.06 -26.03
C GLY A 171 -15.51 -33.47 -25.33
N SER A 172 -15.18 -34.76 -25.46
CA SER A 172 -13.86 -35.43 -25.45
C SER A 172 -12.84 -35.22 -24.31
N ARG A 173 -12.66 -36.32 -23.57
CA ARG A 173 -11.51 -36.65 -22.73
C ARG A 173 -10.21 -36.75 -23.54
N ALA A 174 -9.19 -36.00 -23.11
CA ALA A 174 -7.80 -36.43 -23.14
C ALA A 174 -7.21 -36.17 -21.76
N SER A 175 -6.68 -37.22 -21.14
CA SER A 175 -6.08 -37.18 -19.80
C SER A 175 -4.62 -36.75 -19.88
N HIS A 176 -4.34 -35.51 -19.50
CA HIS A 176 -3.04 -35.08 -19.00
C HIS A 176 -3.30 -34.33 -17.70
N ASN A 177 -2.95 -34.95 -16.57
CA ASN A 177 -2.91 -34.28 -15.28
C ASN A 177 -1.52 -33.62 -15.15
N ASP A 178 -1.33 -32.50 -15.84
CA ASP A 178 -0.46 -31.42 -15.35
C ASP A 178 -1.41 -30.39 -14.76
N SER A 179 -1.59 -30.44 -13.44
CA SER A 179 -2.36 -29.41 -12.74
C SER A 179 -1.44 -28.22 -12.46
N ASP A 180 -1.03 -27.53 -13.53
CA ASP A 180 -0.74 -26.11 -13.45
C ASP A 180 -2.10 -25.44 -13.24
N ASP A 181 -2.42 -25.13 -11.99
CA ASP A 181 -3.53 -24.25 -11.63
C ASP A 181 -3.20 -22.85 -12.16
N ASP A 182 -3.40 -22.65 -13.47
CA ASP A 182 -3.23 -21.40 -14.23
C ASP A 182 -4.29 -20.34 -13.84
N SER A 183 -4.81 -20.42 -12.61
CA SER A 183 -5.61 -19.35 -12.06
C SER A 183 -4.70 -18.14 -11.85
N PRO A 184 -4.97 -16.99 -12.50
CA PRO A 184 -4.07 -15.85 -12.43
C PRO A 184 -3.95 -15.40 -10.98
N ILE A 185 -2.77 -15.61 -10.39
CA ILE A 185 -2.47 -15.15 -9.03
C ILE A 185 -2.69 -13.64 -9.01
N ALA A 186 -3.68 -13.21 -8.23
CA ALA A 186 -4.02 -11.80 -8.14
C ALA A 186 -2.79 -11.01 -7.62
N PRO A 187 -2.38 -9.93 -8.32
CA PRO A 187 -1.32 -9.06 -7.85
C PRO A 187 -1.59 -8.60 -6.42
N SER A 188 -0.56 -8.72 -5.59
CA SER A 188 -0.57 -8.33 -4.19
C SER A 188 0.51 -7.28 -3.94
N TYR A 189 0.27 -6.40 -2.98
CA TYR A 189 1.25 -5.42 -2.57
C TYR A 189 1.28 -5.32 -1.05
N VAL A 190 2.45 -4.99 -0.52
CA VAL A 190 2.68 -4.89 0.92
C VAL A 190 2.61 -3.42 1.33
N VAL A 191 1.85 -3.15 2.37
CA VAL A 191 1.74 -1.84 3.00
C VAL A 191 2.39 -1.91 4.37
N ILE A 192 3.46 -1.14 4.57
CA ILE A 192 4.18 -1.09 5.85
C ILE A 192 4.00 0.32 6.39
N VAL A 193 3.52 0.44 7.62
CA VAL A 193 3.18 1.72 8.25
C VAL A 193 3.67 1.77 9.69
N ALA A 194 4.06 2.96 10.14
CA ALA A 194 4.38 3.24 11.53
C ALA A 194 3.74 4.59 11.94
N PRO A 195 3.20 4.71 13.16
CA PRO A 195 2.77 6.00 13.69
C PRO A 195 3.97 6.94 13.84
N SER A 196 3.71 8.26 13.87
CA SER A 196 4.71 9.24 14.26
C SER A 196 4.76 9.38 15.79
N LEU A 197 5.96 9.43 16.38
CA LEU A 197 6.17 9.78 17.78
C LEU A 197 6.07 11.30 17.98
N HIS A 198 4.86 11.84 17.88
CA HIS A 198 4.61 13.29 17.93
C HIS A 198 5.23 13.98 19.15
N GLY A 199 5.91 15.09 18.91
CA GLY A 199 6.60 15.89 19.92
C GLY A 199 7.96 15.32 20.35
N GLN A 200 8.41 14.22 19.76
CA GLN A 200 9.71 13.60 20.08
C GLN A 200 10.75 13.88 19.00
N THR A 201 12.02 13.72 19.37
CA THR A 201 13.14 13.72 18.43
C THR A 201 13.97 12.46 18.59
N ALA A 202 14.56 11.99 17.49
CA ALA A 202 15.53 10.90 17.50
C ALA A 202 16.83 11.32 16.81
N PRO A 203 18.00 10.98 17.38
CA PRO A 203 19.27 11.19 16.70
C PRO A 203 19.38 10.25 15.49
N ALA A 204 19.85 10.77 14.37
CA ALA A 204 20.17 10.03 13.17
C ALA A 204 21.56 10.41 12.66
N THR A 205 22.12 9.56 11.82
CA THR A 205 23.39 9.82 11.15
C THR A 205 23.16 10.03 9.66
N VAL A 206 23.70 11.11 9.10
CA VAL A 206 23.79 11.33 7.66
C VAL A 206 25.24 11.20 7.21
N VAL A 207 25.47 10.79 5.96
CA VAL A 207 26.78 10.86 5.32
C VAL A 207 26.75 12.03 4.35
N ASN A 208 27.60 13.03 4.56
CA ASN A 208 27.65 14.22 3.71
C ASN A 208 28.35 13.94 2.36
N ALA A 209 28.41 14.95 1.49
CA ALA A 209 29.01 14.82 0.16
C ALA A 209 30.51 14.46 0.19
N GLN A 210 31.19 14.70 1.31
CA GLN A 210 32.61 14.38 1.54
C GLN A 210 32.80 13.01 2.22
N GLY A 211 31.73 12.25 2.44
CA GLY A 211 31.79 10.93 3.08
C GLY A 211 31.91 10.98 4.61
N LEU A 212 31.80 12.16 5.23
CA LEU A 212 31.87 12.33 6.68
C LEU A 212 30.49 12.08 7.31
N LYS A 213 30.50 11.45 8.48
CA LYS A 213 29.29 11.21 9.28
C LYS A 213 28.94 12.45 10.09
N GLU A 214 27.70 12.91 9.94
CA GLU A 214 27.14 14.02 10.72
C GLU A 214 25.92 13.53 11.51
N HIS A 215 25.71 14.13 12.68
CA HIS A 215 24.55 13.85 13.52
C HIS A 215 23.45 14.87 13.25
N VAL A 216 22.25 14.37 12.97
CA VAL A 216 21.05 15.18 12.77
C VAL A 216 19.94 14.71 13.71
N LEU A 217 18.92 15.55 13.91
CA LEU A 217 17.73 15.20 14.68
C LEU A 217 16.55 15.02 13.74
N ILE A 218 15.84 13.90 13.90
CA ILE A 218 14.57 13.64 13.22
C ILE A 218 13.44 13.98 14.18
N HIS A 219 12.59 14.92 13.78
CA HIS A 219 11.38 15.27 14.50
C HIS A 219 10.26 14.28 14.20
N ASP A 220 9.45 13.94 15.20
CA ASP A 220 8.34 13.01 15.10
C ASP A 220 8.72 11.68 14.42
N PRO A 221 9.79 10.98 14.88
CA PRO A 221 10.32 9.79 14.21
C PRO A 221 9.29 8.64 14.19
N PRO A 222 9.46 7.62 13.31
CA PRO A 222 8.56 6.47 13.27
C PRO A 222 8.59 5.67 14.56
N ASP A 223 7.42 5.34 15.13
CA ASP A 223 7.30 4.42 16.27
C ASP A 223 7.44 2.97 15.81
N LEU A 224 8.67 2.47 15.74
CA LEU A 224 8.96 1.10 15.32
C LEU A 224 8.41 0.02 16.26
N ARG A 225 7.99 0.37 17.48
CA ARG A 225 7.30 -0.59 18.37
C ARG A 225 5.88 -0.87 17.90
N ASN A 226 5.30 0.06 17.14
CA ASN A 226 3.95 0.01 16.61
C ASN A 226 3.92 -0.08 15.08
N VAL A 227 5.04 -0.41 14.44
CA VAL A 227 5.09 -0.67 13.00
C VAL A 227 4.24 -1.90 12.66
N LYS A 228 3.51 -1.82 11.56
CA LYS A 228 2.65 -2.88 11.04
C LYS A 228 2.95 -3.12 9.56
N ALA A 229 2.79 -4.36 9.14
CA ALA A 229 2.80 -4.75 7.73
C ALA A 229 1.45 -5.36 7.38
N PHE A 230 0.93 -5.01 6.22
CA PHE A 230 -0.31 -5.53 5.67
C PHE A 230 -0.07 -6.10 4.27
N ILE A 231 -0.72 -7.22 3.95
CA ILE A 231 -0.84 -7.70 2.57
C ILE A 231 -2.17 -7.21 2.01
N ALA A 232 -2.10 -6.52 0.88
CA ALA A 232 -3.25 -5.98 0.17
C ALA A 232 -3.32 -6.58 -1.24
N HIS A 233 -4.54 -6.65 -1.78
CA HIS A 233 -4.78 -7.10 -3.15
C HIS A 233 -5.29 -5.95 -4.01
N GLY A 234 -5.24 -6.07 -5.33
CA GLY A 234 -5.57 -4.95 -6.23
C GLY A 234 -7.05 -4.50 -6.29
N GLY A 235 -7.92 -5.05 -5.43
CA GLY A 235 -9.27 -4.53 -5.18
C GLY A 235 -9.33 -3.56 -3.99
N GLN A 236 -8.18 -3.27 -3.39
CA GLN A 236 -8.06 -2.41 -2.22
C GLN A 236 -7.20 -1.20 -2.61
N ALA A 237 -7.57 -0.04 -2.11
CA ALA A 237 -6.75 1.17 -2.17
C ALA A 237 -6.39 1.58 -0.74
N VAL A 238 -5.33 2.37 -0.60
CA VAL A 238 -4.91 2.90 0.71
C VAL A 238 -4.73 4.40 0.63
N THR A 239 -5.28 5.12 1.60
CA THR A 239 -4.94 6.51 1.89
C THR A 239 -4.13 6.53 3.17
N TYR A 240 -2.85 6.90 3.09
CA TYR A 240 -2.06 7.23 4.28
C TYR A 240 -2.53 8.56 4.85
N GLY A 241 -2.70 8.63 6.18
CA GLY A 241 -2.96 9.89 6.88
C GLY A 241 -1.73 10.80 6.84
N ALA A 242 -1.94 12.12 6.89
CA ALA A 242 -0.83 13.08 6.91
C ALA A 242 0.13 12.79 8.07
N GLY A 243 1.43 12.80 7.78
CA GLY A 243 2.49 12.50 8.74
C GLY A 243 2.64 11.02 9.13
N THR A 244 1.84 10.11 8.58
CA THR A 244 2.02 8.66 8.79
C THR A 244 3.26 8.18 8.06
N TRP A 245 4.18 7.54 8.79
CA TRP A 245 5.33 6.89 8.17
C TRP A 245 4.90 5.61 7.47
N HIS A 246 5.40 5.41 6.26
CA HIS A 246 5.14 4.23 5.45
C HIS A 246 6.33 3.88 4.58
N SER A 247 6.44 2.63 4.16
CA SER A 247 7.48 2.25 3.18
C SER A 247 7.11 2.76 1.79
N PRO A 248 8.10 3.03 0.92
CA PRO A 248 7.83 3.12 -0.51
C PRO A 248 7.00 1.92 -0.99
N MET A 249 6.10 2.14 -1.95
CA MET A 249 5.17 1.11 -2.43
C MET A 249 5.91 -0.16 -2.88
N ALA A 250 5.47 -1.31 -2.36
CA ALA A 250 6.13 -2.60 -2.59
C ALA A 250 5.12 -3.61 -3.17
N VAL A 251 5.21 -3.83 -4.49
CA VAL A 251 4.47 -4.92 -5.15
C VAL A 251 5.22 -6.24 -4.92
N VAL A 252 4.47 -7.31 -4.71
CA VAL A 252 5.00 -8.67 -4.51
C VAL A 252 4.25 -9.66 -5.40
N GLY A 253 4.89 -10.78 -5.73
CA GLY A 253 4.37 -11.77 -6.67
C GLY A 253 4.89 -11.55 -8.09
N ARG A 254 4.12 -12.00 -9.10
CA ARG A 254 4.62 -12.14 -10.49
C ARG A 254 4.33 -10.95 -11.40
N ARG A 255 3.37 -10.08 -11.03
CA ARG A 255 2.89 -9.01 -11.90
C ARG A 255 3.06 -7.65 -11.26
N ARG A 256 3.42 -6.65 -12.07
CA ARG A 256 3.38 -5.24 -11.67
C ARG A 256 1.95 -4.81 -11.33
N VAL A 257 1.84 -3.75 -10.54
CA VAL A 257 0.60 -3.04 -10.28
C VAL A 257 0.80 -1.58 -10.64
N ASP A 258 -0.09 -1.07 -11.48
CA ASP A 258 -0.11 0.35 -11.83
C ASP A 258 -1.06 1.05 -10.85
N PHE A 259 -0.61 2.12 -10.21
CA PHE A 259 -1.39 2.88 -9.23
C PHE A 259 -1.65 4.31 -9.72
N VAL A 260 -2.90 4.75 -9.61
CA VAL A 260 -3.19 6.19 -9.53
C VAL A 260 -2.85 6.64 -8.12
N VAL A 261 -1.98 7.63 -8.02
CA VAL A 261 -1.58 8.26 -6.76
C VAL A 261 -2.19 9.65 -6.70
N VAL A 262 -2.91 9.95 -5.62
CA VAL A 262 -3.48 11.28 -5.36
C VAL A 262 -2.92 11.83 -4.06
N GLN A 263 -2.36 13.03 -4.13
CA GLN A 263 -1.82 13.77 -2.98
C GLN A 263 -1.83 15.26 -3.25
N PHE A 264 -1.53 16.09 -2.25
CA PHE A 264 -1.11 17.47 -2.49
C PHE A 264 0.42 17.55 -2.57
N ALA A 265 0.93 18.57 -3.24
CA ALA A 265 2.37 18.88 -3.27
C ALA A 265 2.57 20.39 -3.42
N ASN A 266 3.50 20.97 -2.69
CA ASN A 266 3.88 22.38 -2.84
C ASN A 266 5.17 22.57 -3.67
N GLY A 267 5.87 21.48 -4.00
CA GLY A 267 7.08 21.46 -4.80
C GLY A 267 8.36 21.74 -4.01
N VAL A 268 8.29 21.81 -2.68
CA VAL A 268 9.45 21.88 -1.78
C VAL A 268 9.70 20.47 -1.25
N ALA A 269 10.87 19.91 -1.58
CA ALA A 269 11.15 18.50 -1.35
C ALA A 269 11.01 18.05 0.12
N ASP A 270 11.48 18.85 1.09
CA ASP A 270 11.40 18.52 2.52
C ASP A 270 9.99 18.69 3.12
N ASP A 271 9.17 19.54 2.49
CA ASP A 271 7.75 19.72 2.88
C ASP A 271 6.93 18.57 2.33
N ASP A 272 7.20 18.23 1.07
CA ASP A 272 6.48 17.21 0.33
C ASP A 272 6.80 15.81 0.89
N CYS A 273 8.05 15.48 1.20
CA CYS A 273 8.41 14.13 1.62
C CYS A 273 9.64 14.09 2.53
N GLN A 274 9.48 13.49 3.70
CA GLN A 274 10.58 13.24 4.63
C GLN A 274 10.91 11.75 4.63
N LYS A 275 12.21 11.40 4.68
CA LYS A 275 12.68 10.01 4.62
C LYS A 275 13.64 9.71 5.75
N VAL A 276 13.57 8.50 6.27
CA VAL A 276 14.56 7.95 7.21
C VAL A 276 14.94 6.54 6.76
N GLY A 277 16.23 6.24 6.90
CA GLY A 277 16.79 4.93 6.68
C GLY A 277 17.01 4.15 7.97
N PHE A 278 17.12 2.84 7.84
CA PHE A 278 17.42 1.92 8.93
C PHE A 278 18.64 1.08 8.55
N GLY A 279 19.61 0.96 9.47
CA GLY A 279 20.84 0.22 9.21
C GLY A 279 20.57 -1.27 8.95
N GLU A 280 20.02 -1.98 9.94
CA GLU A 280 19.72 -3.41 9.80
C GLU A 280 18.37 -3.71 9.11
N GLY A 281 17.55 -2.67 8.89
CA GLY A 281 16.29 -2.74 8.15
C GLY A 281 15.11 -3.37 8.91
N LEU A 282 13.93 -3.20 8.31
CA LEU A 282 12.72 -3.97 8.58
C LEU A 282 12.72 -5.18 7.63
N VAL A 283 12.34 -6.35 8.11
CA VAL A 283 12.16 -7.55 7.29
C VAL A 283 10.70 -7.96 7.34
N VAL A 284 10.03 -8.07 6.20
CA VAL A 284 8.66 -8.57 6.11
C VAL A 284 8.65 -9.97 5.54
N GLU A 285 8.03 -10.91 6.26
CA GLU A 285 7.85 -12.28 5.80
C GLU A 285 6.66 -12.35 4.84
N VAL A 286 6.91 -12.55 3.54
CA VAL A 286 5.86 -12.59 2.52
C VAL A 286 5.65 -14.03 2.06
N ASP A 287 4.44 -14.53 2.23
CA ASP A 287 4.03 -15.85 1.74
C ASP A 287 3.38 -15.69 0.36
N VAL A 288 4.23 -15.49 -0.65
CA VAL A 288 3.82 -15.44 -2.05
C VAL A 288 4.58 -16.54 -2.80
N ASP A 289 3.88 -17.29 -3.65
CA ASP A 289 4.51 -18.21 -4.60
C ASP A 289 5.38 -17.38 -5.55
N VAL A 290 6.67 -17.29 -5.24
CA VAL A 290 7.70 -16.81 -6.16
C VAL A 290 8.32 -18.05 -6.78
N ASP A 291 7.86 -18.44 -7.96
CA ASP A 291 8.62 -19.41 -8.75
C ASP A 291 9.86 -18.70 -9.30
N ILE A 292 11.03 -19.08 -8.77
CA ILE A 292 12.32 -18.47 -9.09
C ILE A 292 12.70 -18.70 -10.56
N ARG A 293 12.14 -19.73 -11.23
CA ARG A 293 12.51 -20.09 -12.61
C ARG A 293 11.99 -19.10 -13.65
N GLU A 294 10.87 -18.44 -13.38
CA GLU A 294 10.29 -17.48 -14.32
C GLU A 294 10.88 -16.08 -14.19
N MET A 295 11.54 -15.76 -13.06
CA MET A 295 12.34 -14.55 -12.93
C MET A 295 13.50 -14.55 -13.93
N GLU A 296 14.14 -15.71 -14.14
CA GLU A 296 15.18 -15.88 -15.16
C GLU A 296 14.61 -15.66 -16.58
N GLU A 297 13.39 -16.15 -16.84
CA GLU A 297 12.70 -15.96 -18.13
C GLU A 297 12.27 -14.50 -18.37
N TYR A 298 11.85 -13.78 -17.31
CA TYR A 298 11.56 -12.34 -17.37
C TYR A 298 12.81 -11.50 -17.61
N GLU A 299 13.92 -11.81 -16.94
CA GLU A 299 15.21 -11.13 -17.18
C GLU A 299 15.66 -11.33 -18.64
N ASP A 300 15.46 -12.53 -19.20
CA ASP A 300 15.69 -12.82 -20.62
C ASP A 300 14.75 -12.04 -21.56
N GLU A 301 13.49 -11.82 -21.19
CA GLU A 301 12.57 -10.98 -21.98
C GLU A 301 12.92 -9.48 -21.91
N VAL A 302 13.31 -8.98 -20.74
CA VAL A 302 13.76 -7.59 -20.57
C VAL A 302 15.07 -7.34 -21.33
N ALA A 303 15.97 -8.33 -21.39
CA ALA A 303 17.20 -8.23 -22.17
C ALA A 303 16.97 -8.20 -23.69
N LYS A 304 15.75 -8.54 -24.17
CA LYS A 304 15.37 -8.48 -25.58
C LYS A 304 14.73 -7.14 -26.00
N LEU A 305 14.44 -6.25 -25.05
CA LEU A 305 13.93 -4.88 -25.29
C LEU A 305 15.07 -3.88 -25.48
#